data_AF-K1ZPU0-F1
#
_entry.id   AF-K1ZPU0-F1
#
_cell.length_a   1.000
_cell.length_b   1.000
_cell.length_c   1.000
_cell.angle_alpha   90.00
_cell.angle_beta   90.00
_cell.angle_gamma   90.00
#
_symmetry.space_group_name_H-M   'P 1'
#
loop_
_entity.id
_entity.type
_entity.pdbx_description
1 polymer ?
#
loop_
_entity_poly.entity_id
_entity_poly.type
_entity_poly.pdbx_seq_one_letter_code
_entity_poly.pdbx_strand_id
1 'polypeptide(L)'
;MANVIVSPHYDDEFIGCYSQIISGKIDKVIVVTDGGKQFAYIDMEPDEYKNARKLETKKFCLDNNIKDSNIVYLNFPDGGLSNTDKLSIYLKLKKNVNKSDTLFIPDMWGSHPDHFITAGLCIFMPSKHKIMYSITRRLPTPYNKRIIKIDSDKKWSDFKKYYPTQFKRLKLSNFPFRDREEYLELS
;
A
#
# COMPACT_ATOMS: atom_id res chain seq x y z
N MET A 1 -16.58 0.47 13.02
CA MET A 1 -16.22 -0.40 11.88
C MET A 1 -15.62 0.50 10.84
N ALA A 2 -14.35 0.30 10.52
CA ALA A 2 -13.64 1.05 9.49
C ALA A 2 -13.06 0.10 8.43
N ASN A 3 -12.95 0.59 7.21
CA ASN A 3 -12.18 -0.04 6.13
C ASN A 3 -10.76 0.55 6.16
N VAL A 4 -9.79 -0.30 6.51
CA VAL A 4 -8.40 0.12 6.77
C VAL A 4 -7.47 -0.55 5.77
N ILE A 5 -6.71 0.25 5.03
CA ILE A 5 -5.60 -0.26 4.20
C ILE A 5 -4.32 -0.31 5.05
N VAL A 6 -3.63 -1.44 5.02
CA VAL A 6 -2.24 -1.55 5.47
C VAL A 6 -1.36 -1.58 4.23
N SER A 7 -0.54 -0.55 4.05
CA SER A 7 0.33 -0.30 2.91
C SER A 7 1.79 -0.52 3.32
N PRO A 8 2.53 -1.50 2.75
CA PRO A 8 3.95 -1.68 3.07
C PRO A 8 4.77 -0.42 2.79
N HIS A 9 4.61 0.16 1.61
CA HIS A 9 5.31 1.36 1.14
C HIS A 9 4.32 2.47 0.73
N TYR A 10 4.82 3.70 0.56
CA TYR A 10 4.04 4.79 -0.03
C TYR A 10 3.81 4.54 -1.52
N ASP A 11 2.59 4.19 -1.93
CA ASP A 11 2.12 3.90 -3.31
C ASP A 11 1.37 2.58 -3.38
N ASP A 12 1.71 1.62 -2.54
CA ASP A 12 1.10 0.28 -2.55
C ASP A 12 -0.43 0.36 -2.32
N GLU A 13 -0.90 1.32 -1.51
CA GLU A 13 -2.33 1.59 -1.31
C GLU A 13 -3.02 2.02 -2.60
N PHE A 14 -2.34 2.80 -3.44
CA PHE A 14 -2.84 3.21 -4.74
C PHE A 14 -2.79 2.03 -5.72
N ILE A 15 -1.65 1.34 -5.79
CA ILE A 15 -1.46 0.24 -6.73
C ILE A 15 -2.51 -0.85 -6.49
N GLY A 16 -2.72 -1.24 -5.24
CA GLY A 16 -3.58 -2.34 -4.88
C GLY A 16 -5.06 -2.00 -4.64
N CYS A 17 -5.37 -0.76 -4.27
CA CYS A 17 -6.70 -0.38 -3.74
C CYS A 17 -7.24 0.96 -4.29
N TYR A 18 -6.70 1.49 -5.39
CA TYR A 18 -7.14 2.76 -5.97
C TYR A 18 -8.66 2.84 -6.19
N SER A 19 -9.32 1.80 -6.72
CA SER A 19 -10.79 1.80 -6.89
C SER A 19 -11.56 1.93 -5.57
N GLN A 20 -11.05 1.34 -4.49
CA GLN A 20 -11.68 1.41 -3.16
C GLN A 20 -11.52 2.80 -2.57
N ILE A 21 -10.35 3.42 -2.77
CA ILE A 21 -10.05 4.76 -2.27
C ILE A 21 -10.91 5.81 -3.00
N ILE A 22 -10.93 5.80 -4.35
CA ILE A 22 -11.70 6.79 -5.12
C ILE A 22 -13.22 6.63 -4.95
N SER A 23 -13.70 5.44 -4.58
CA SER A 23 -15.13 5.21 -4.30
C SER A 23 -15.55 5.67 -2.91
N GLY A 24 -14.63 6.23 -2.11
CA GLY A 24 -14.90 6.72 -0.76
C GLY A 24 -15.17 5.62 0.25
N LYS A 25 -14.78 4.37 -0.05
CA LYS A 25 -15.00 3.22 0.84
C LYS A 25 -13.91 3.07 1.91
N ILE A 26 -12.78 3.76 1.78
CA ILE A 26 -11.65 3.61 2.70
C ILE A 26 -11.68 4.72 3.74
N ASP A 27 -11.58 4.35 5.01
CA ASP A 27 -11.61 5.28 6.13
C ASP A 27 -10.21 5.65 6.62
N LYS A 28 -9.24 4.74 6.47
CA LYS A 28 -7.90 4.83 7.06
C LYS A 28 -6.85 4.14 6.19
N VAL A 29 -5.66 4.74 6.14
CA VAL A 29 -4.47 4.17 5.52
C VAL A 29 -3.34 4.14 6.54
N ILE A 30 -2.70 2.98 6.69
CA ILE A 30 -1.52 2.79 7.54
C ILE A 30 -0.35 2.44 6.63
N VAL A 31 0.67 3.29 6.58
CA VAL A 31 1.92 3.03 5.85
C VAL A 31 2.97 2.49 6.83
N VAL A 32 3.53 1.32 6.52
CA VAL A 32 4.42 0.58 7.42
C VAL A 32 5.84 1.13 7.39
N THR A 33 6.40 1.33 6.19
CA THR A 33 7.79 1.78 6.04
C THR A 33 7.89 3.29 5.80
N ASP A 34 9.11 3.82 5.92
CA ASP A 34 9.44 5.20 5.59
C ASP A 34 9.66 5.44 4.09
N GLY A 35 9.48 4.41 3.24
CA GLY A 35 9.67 4.47 1.79
C GLY A 35 11.04 4.99 1.34
N GLY A 36 12.04 4.96 2.23
CA GLY A 36 13.31 5.64 2.03
C GLY A 36 14.30 4.94 1.14
N LYS A 37 14.02 3.71 0.69
CA LYS A 37 14.94 2.98 -0.15
C LYS A 37 14.91 3.58 -1.55
N GLN A 38 15.92 4.40 -1.82
CA GLN A 38 16.12 5.02 -3.11
C GLN A 38 16.59 3.99 -4.15
N PHE A 39 16.24 4.25 -5.40
CA PHE A 39 16.89 3.65 -6.56
C PHE A 39 17.93 4.64 -7.11
N ALA A 40 19.02 4.14 -7.67
CA ALA A 40 20.11 4.93 -8.27
C ALA A 40 19.66 5.92 -9.38
N TYR A 41 18.41 5.83 -9.83
CA TYR A 41 17.85 6.64 -10.90
C TYR A 41 17.08 7.88 -10.41
N ILE A 42 17.01 8.08 -9.10
CA ILE A 42 16.35 9.22 -8.46
C ILE A 42 17.41 10.14 -7.87
N ASP A 43 17.62 11.28 -8.53
CA ASP A 43 18.52 12.34 -8.09
C ASP A 43 17.81 13.24 -7.06
N MET A 44 17.70 12.73 -5.83
CA MET A 44 17.17 13.45 -4.66
C MET A 44 17.90 13.00 -3.41
N GLU A 45 18.03 13.87 -2.42
CA GLU A 45 18.60 13.47 -1.12
C GLU A 45 17.66 12.48 -0.39
N PRO A 46 18.20 11.55 0.42
CA PRO A 46 17.42 10.51 1.10
C PRO A 46 16.21 11.02 1.89
N ASP A 47 16.39 12.07 2.70
CA ASP A 47 15.31 12.61 3.52
C ASP A 47 14.29 13.41 2.69
N GLU A 48 14.75 14.09 1.64
CA GLU A 48 13.87 14.76 0.68
C GLU A 48 12.97 13.75 -0.02
N TYR A 49 13.53 12.62 -0.45
CA TYR A 49 12.77 11.54 -1.09
C TYR A 49 11.74 10.91 -0.16
N LYS A 50 12.12 10.60 1.09
CA LYS A 50 11.17 10.09 2.10
C LYS A 50 10.01 11.06 2.32
N ASN A 51 10.32 12.35 2.47
CA ASN A 51 9.31 13.37 2.69
C ASN A 51 8.41 13.56 1.46
N ALA A 52 8.97 13.56 0.25
CA ALA A 52 8.20 13.64 -0.99
C ALA A 52 7.19 12.49 -1.08
N ARG A 53 7.63 11.24 -0.90
CA ARG A 53 6.73 10.06 -0.94
C ARG A 53 5.62 10.14 0.13
N LYS A 54 5.95 10.60 1.32
CA LYS A 54 4.94 10.81 2.38
C LYS A 54 3.88 11.83 1.96
N LEU A 55 4.31 12.95 1.37
CA LEU A 55 3.41 14.01 0.91
C LEU A 55 2.56 13.56 -0.30
N GLU A 56 3.09 12.71 -1.16
CA GLU A 56 2.36 12.08 -2.28
C GLU A 56 1.19 11.22 -1.78
N THR A 57 1.45 10.24 -0.89
CA THR A 57 0.38 9.44 -0.25
C THR A 57 -0.60 10.34 0.50
N LYS A 58 -0.10 11.32 1.26
CA LYS A 58 -0.96 12.26 2.01
C LYS A 58 -1.91 12.99 1.08
N LYS A 59 -1.39 13.55 -0.01
CA LYS A 59 -2.18 14.28 -1.00
C LYS A 59 -3.24 13.38 -1.62
N PHE A 60 -2.88 12.17 -2.03
CA PHE A 60 -3.83 11.22 -2.61
C PHE A 60 -4.96 10.88 -1.62
N CYS A 61 -4.62 10.63 -0.36
CA CYS A 61 -5.61 10.32 0.68
C CYS A 61 -6.57 11.49 0.94
N LEU A 62 -6.03 12.71 1.11
CA LEU A 62 -6.83 13.90 1.40
C LEU A 62 -7.76 14.26 0.24
N ASP A 63 -7.28 14.21 -1.01
CA ASP A 63 -8.07 14.49 -2.20
C ASP A 63 -9.19 13.44 -2.41
N ASN A 64 -9.13 12.29 -1.71
CA ASN A 64 -10.15 11.22 -1.72
C ASN A 64 -10.84 11.04 -0.36
N ASN A 65 -10.98 12.13 0.42
CA ASN A 65 -11.77 12.21 1.65
C ASN A 65 -11.27 11.37 2.85
N ILE A 66 -10.05 10.85 2.81
CA ILE A 66 -9.42 10.24 3.98
C ILE A 66 -8.83 11.37 4.84
N LYS A 67 -9.34 11.55 6.05
CA LYS A 67 -8.88 12.60 6.97
C LYS A 67 -7.40 12.43 7.32
N ASP A 68 -6.69 13.54 7.52
CA ASP A 68 -5.27 13.52 7.90
C ASP A 68 -5.00 12.68 9.17
N SER A 69 -5.91 12.73 10.15
CA SER A 69 -5.84 11.93 11.38
C SER A 69 -5.95 10.42 11.15
N ASN A 70 -6.39 10.01 9.96
CA ASN A 70 -6.56 8.61 9.56
C ASN A 70 -5.46 8.15 8.58
N ILE A 71 -4.41 8.96 8.39
CA ILE A 71 -3.22 8.57 7.63
C ILE A 71 -2.09 8.34 8.64
N VAL A 72 -1.78 7.07 8.89
CA VAL A 72 -0.85 6.66 9.94
C VAL A 72 0.47 6.22 9.31
N TYR A 73 1.58 6.78 9.80
CA TYR A 73 2.93 6.44 9.34
C TYR A 73 3.70 5.75 10.47
N LEU A 74 4.11 4.49 10.27
CA LEU A 74 4.85 3.73 11.31
C LEU A 74 6.36 3.95 11.26
N ASN A 75 6.87 4.44 10.12
CA ASN A 75 8.25 4.83 9.85
C ASN A 75 9.28 3.72 10.15
N PHE A 76 8.95 2.46 9.83
CA PHE A 76 9.95 1.40 9.85
C PHE A 76 10.89 1.50 8.63
N PRO A 77 12.13 0.97 8.70
CA PRO A 77 13.07 1.09 7.58
C PRO A 77 12.57 0.37 6.31
N ASP A 78 12.47 1.10 5.20
CA ASP A 78 12.18 0.53 3.88
C ASP A 78 13.27 -0.46 3.42
N GLY A 79 12.86 -1.64 2.97
CA GLY A 79 13.71 -2.77 2.63
C GLY A 79 14.37 -3.45 3.84
N GLY A 80 14.11 -2.97 5.05
CA GLY A 80 14.72 -3.41 6.29
C GLY A 80 13.76 -4.14 7.22
N LEU A 81 12.52 -4.41 6.80
CA LEU A 81 11.57 -5.07 7.70
C LEU A 81 12.09 -6.43 8.14
N SER A 82 12.82 -7.18 7.30
CA SER A 82 13.40 -8.50 7.63
C SER A 82 14.24 -8.46 8.91
N ASN A 83 14.99 -7.38 9.11
CA ASN A 83 15.93 -7.19 10.20
C ASN A 83 15.32 -6.38 11.37
N THR A 84 14.08 -5.93 11.22
CA THR A 84 13.35 -5.20 12.25
C THR A 84 12.59 -6.19 13.15
N ASP A 85 12.55 -5.93 14.45
CA ASP A 85 11.77 -6.73 15.41
C ASP A 85 10.29 -6.79 15.02
N LYS A 86 9.81 -8.00 14.74
CA LYS A 86 8.44 -8.26 14.27
C LYS A 86 7.41 -7.93 15.33
N LEU A 87 7.74 -8.12 16.61
CA LEU A 87 6.82 -7.81 17.70
C LEU A 87 6.57 -6.30 17.75
N SER A 88 7.62 -5.48 17.60
CA SER A 88 7.47 -4.02 17.53
C SER A 88 6.57 -3.58 16.37
N ILE A 89 6.72 -4.16 15.17
CA ILE A 89 5.88 -3.86 14.00
C ILE A 89 4.43 -4.28 14.27
N TYR A 90 4.23 -5.51 14.76
CA TYR A 90 2.93 -6.04 15.12
C TYR A 90 2.20 -5.14 16.12
N LEU A 91 2.87 -4.74 17.21
CA LEU A 91 2.26 -3.91 18.24
C LEU A 91 1.89 -2.51 17.71
N LYS A 92 2.72 -1.91 16.86
CA LYS A 92 2.38 -0.62 16.22
C LYS A 92 1.19 -0.75 15.25
N LEU A 93 1.13 -1.81 14.45
CA LEU A 93 -0.02 -2.09 13.59
C LEU A 93 -1.30 -2.31 14.41
N LYS A 94 -1.22 -3.17 15.43
CA LYS A 94 -2.35 -3.54 16.30
C LYS A 94 -2.97 -2.33 17.00
N LYS A 95 -2.18 -1.33 17.39
CA LYS A 95 -2.69 -0.08 17.99
C LYS A 95 -3.62 0.72 17.06
N ASN A 96 -3.57 0.48 15.75
CA ASN A 96 -4.27 1.26 14.76
C ASN A 96 -5.46 0.53 14.11
N VAL A 97 -5.73 -0.72 14.52
CA VAL A 97 -6.79 -1.58 13.97
C VAL A 97 -7.65 -2.18 15.08
N ASN A 98 -8.94 -2.38 14.80
CA ASN A 98 -9.91 -2.96 15.73
C ASN A 98 -10.50 -4.26 15.19
N LYS A 99 -11.00 -5.10 16.10
CA LYS A 99 -11.69 -6.36 15.75
C LYS A 99 -12.91 -6.14 14.84
N SER A 100 -13.54 -4.96 14.86
CA SER A 100 -14.67 -4.64 13.99
C SER A 100 -14.29 -4.24 12.56
N ASP A 101 -13.00 -4.02 12.28
CA ASP A 101 -12.55 -3.40 11.04
C ASP A 101 -12.44 -4.42 9.90
N THR A 102 -12.56 -3.94 8.67
CA THR A 102 -12.18 -4.69 7.47
C THR A 102 -10.78 -4.26 7.08
N LEU A 103 -9.83 -5.19 7.06
CA LEU A 103 -8.45 -4.88 6.69
C LEU A 103 -8.20 -5.22 5.23
N PHE A 104 -7.68 -4.26 4.47
CA PHE A 104 -7.11 -4.46 3.15
C PHE A 104 -5.60 -4.62 3.33
N ILE A 105 -5.06 -5.79 3.00
CA ILE A 105 -3.69 -6.20 3.31
C ILE A 105 -2.97 -6.63 2.04
N PRO A 106 -1.65 -6.42 1.93
CA PRO A 106 -0.89 -6.85 0.76
C PRO A 106 -0.94 -8.38 0.62
N ASP A 107 -0.81 -8.87 -0.61
CA ASP A 107 -0.73 -10.29 -0.85
C ASP A 107 0.59 -10.90 -0.34
N MET A 108 0.52 -12.10 0.20
CA MET A 108 1.66 -12.79 0.83
C MET A 108 2.64 -13.39 -0.17
N TRP A 109 2.45 -13.17 -1.46
CA TRP A 109 3.15 -13.94 -2.46
C TRP A 109 3.92 -13.08 -3.47
N GLY A 110 3.94 -11.76 -3.28
CA GLY A 110 4.88 -10.87 -3.94
C GLY A 110 6.34 -11.22 -3.61
N SER A 111 7.26 -10.86 -4.49
CA SER A 111 8.69 -11.11 -4.31
C SER A 111 9.38 -10.12 -3.37
N HIS A 112 8.70 -9.03 -2.98
CA HIS A 112 9.28 -8.02 -2.11
C HIS A 112 9.19 -8.43 -0.62
N PRO A 113 10.32 -8.54 0.12
CA PRO A 113 10.32 -9.00 1.51
C PRO A 113 9.40 -8.20 2.43
N ASP A 114 9.35 -6.87 2.27
CA ASP A 114 8.48 -6.03 3.10
C ASP A 114 6.99 -6.30 2.87
N HIS A 115 6.59 -6.65 1.65
CA HIS A 115 5.20 -7.03 1.34
C HIS A 115 4.85 -8.32 2.08
N PHE A 116 5.72 -9.34 1.97
CA PHE A 116 5.56 -10.62 2.65
C PHE A 116 5.46 -10.47 4.18
N ILE A 117 6.37 -9.71 4.78
CA ILE A 117 6.40 -9.49 6.24
C ILE A 117 5.15 -8.74 6.69
N THR A 118 4.79 -7.67 5.98
CA THR A 118 3.57 -6.89 6.30
C THR A 118 2.33 -7.77 6.21
N ALA A 119 2.18 -8.55 5.13
CA ALA A 119 1.08 -9.50 4.96
C ALA A 119 1.02 -10.51 6.11
N GLY A 120 2.16 -11.15 6.42
CA GLY A 120 2.30 -12.13 7.49
C GLY A 120 1.85 -11.60 8.85
N LEU A 121 2.24 -10.38 9.20
CA LEU A 121 1.81 -9.74 10.45
C LEU A 121 0.30 -9.42 10.45
N CYS A 122 -0.23 -8.96 9.32
CA CYS A 122 -1.63 -8.58 9.20
C CYS A 122 -2.59 -9.78 9.29
N ILE A 123 -2.18 -10.98 8.90
CA ILE A 123 -2.98 -12.21 9.03
C ILE A 123 -3.39 -12.47 10.49
N PHE A 124 -2.51 -12.16 11.43
CA PHE A 124 -2.75 -12.34 12.87
C PHE A 124 -3.39 -11.11 13.54
N MET A 125 -3.76 -10.08 12.78
CA MET A 125 -4.43 -8.89 13.33
C MET A 125 -5.90 -9.17 13.65
N PRO A 126 -6.44 -8.58 14.73
CA PRO A 126 -7.87 -8.62 14.99
C PRO A 126 -8.60 -7.82 13.91
N SER A 127 -9.53 -8.47 13.22
CA SER A 127 -10.40 -7.82 12.23
C SER A 127 -11.65 -8.65 12.01
N LYS A 128 -12.69 -8.02 11.47
CA LYS A 128 -13.93 -8.69 11.08
C LYS A 128 -13.72 -9.45 9.77
N HIS A 129 -13.06 -8.79 8.81
CA HIS A 129 -12.72 -9.34 7.50
C HIS A 129 -11.27 -8.98 7.15
N LYS A 130 -10.65 -9.76 6.25
CA LYS A 130 -9.35 -9.46 5.66
C LYS A 130 -9.43 -9.66 4.15
N ILE A 131 -9.17 -8.59 3.41
CA ILE A 131 -9.17 -8.58 1.96
C ILE A 131 -7.72 -8.42 1.51
N MET A 132 -7.22 -9.37 0.72
CA MET A 132 -5.88 -9.28 0.15
C MET A 132 -5.91 -8.51 -1.17
N TYR A 133 -4.95 -7.61 -1.38
CA TYR A 133 -4.74 -6.89 -2.63
C TYR A 133 -3.36 -7.20 -3.21
N SER A 134 -3.24 -7.18 -4.54
CA SER A 134 -1.96 -7.45 -5.21
C SER A 134 -1.18 -6.19 -5.52
N ILE A 135 0.14 -6.23 -5.38
CA ILE A 135 1.02 -5.12 -5.78
C ILE A 135 1.86 -5.52 -7.01
N THR A 136 2.69 -6.56 -6.85
CA THR A 136 3.77 -6.87 -7.81
C THR A 136 3.44 -7.99 -8.79
N ARG A 137 2.37 -8.77 -8.57
CA ARG A 137 2.07 -9.96 -9.37
C ARG A 137 0.59 -10.26 -9.51
N ARG A 138 0.25 -11.08 -10.51
CA ARG A 138 -1.09 -11.69 -10.67
C ARG A 138 -1.32 -12.70 -9.56
N LEU A 139 -2.45 -12.60 -8.86
CA LEU A 139 -2.81 -13.63 -7.90
C LEU A 139 -3.11 -14.95 -8.64
N PRO A 140 -2.65 -16.10 -8.12
CA PRO A 140 -2.93 -17.39 -8.71
C PRO A 140 -4.43 -17.71 -8.63
N THR A 141 -4.95 -18.51 -9.57
CA THR A 141 -6.31 -19.07 -9.48
C THR A 141 -6.43 -19.90 -8.19
N PRO A 142 -7.54 -19.82 -7.41
CA PRO A 142 -8.83 -19.19 -7.72
C PRO A 142 -8.96 -17.69 -7.37
N TYR A 143 -7.92 -17.06 -6.84
CA TYR A 143 -7.97 -15.68 -6.31
C TYR A 143 -8.11 -14.59 -7.40
N ASN A 144 -7.86 -14.92 -8.67
CA ASN A 144 -8.05 -14.01 -9.81
C ASN A 144 -9.52 -13.88 -10.30
N LYS A 145 -10.47 -14.60 -9.71
CA LYS A 145 -11.89 -14.56 -10.13
C LYS A 145 -12.63 -13.28 -9.72
N ARG A 146 -12.00 -12.41 -8.92
CA ARG A 146 -12.60 -11.17 -8.35
C ARG A 146 -11.78 -9.92 -8.68
N ILE A 147 -11.23 -9.88 -9.90
CA ILE A 147 -10.55 -8.70 -10.42
C ILE A 147 -11.59 -7.60 -10.67
N ILE A 148 -11.41 -6.44 -10.04
CA ILE A 148 -12.09 -5.22 -10.47
C ILE A 148 -11.36 -4.71 -11.71
N LYS A 149 -12.10 -4.62 -12.81
CA LYS A 149 -11.62 -3.90 -14.00
C LYS A 149 -11.70 -2.41 -13.73
N ILE A 150 -10.57 -1.74 -13.94
CA ILE A 150 -10.44 -0.31 -13.75
C ILE A 150 -10.04 0.29 -15.10
N ASP A 151 -10.47 1.52 -15.33
CA ASP A 151 -9.93 2.33 -16.42
C ASP A 151 -8.43 2.53 -16.19
N SER A 152 -7.63 1.80 -16.96
CA SER A 152 -6.18 1.79 -16.85
C SER A 152 -5.59 3.15 -17.14
N ASP A 153 -6.12 3.85 -18.14
CA ASP A 153 -5.59 5.14 -18.57
C ASP A 153 -5.83 6.19 -17.49
N LYS A 154 -7.01 6.16 -16.88
CA LYS A 154 -7.31 7.00 -15.72
C LYS A 154 -6.41 6.66 -14.52
N LYS A 155 -6.29 5.39 -14.15
CA LYS A 155 -5.42 4.97 -13.02
C LYS A 155 -3.98 5.41 -13.27
N TRP A 156 -3.52 5.36 -14.52
CA TRP A 156 -2.17 5.76 -14.88
C TRP A 156 -1.93 7.27 -14.87
N SER A 157 -2.90 8.02 -15.37
CA SER A 157 -2.92 9.48 -15.26
C SER A 157 -2.88 9.93 -13.79
N ASP A 158 -3.71 9.32 -12.94
CA ASP A 158 -3.76 9.64 -11.51
C ASP A 158 -2.49 9.20 -10.79
N PHE A 159 -1.89 8.06 -11.13
CA PHE A 159 -0.61 7.66 -10.52
C PHE A 159 0.50 8.66 -10.83
N LYS A 160 0.58 9.12 -12.08
CA LYS A 160 1.52 10.18 -12.46
C LYS A 160 1.27 11.49 -11.70
N LYS A 161 -0.01 11.82 -11.48
CA LYS A 161 -0.42 13.03 -10.74
C LYS A 161 -0.05 12.96 -9.26
N TYR A 162 -0.35 11.83 -8.61
CA TYR A 162 -0.24 11.70 -7.15
C TYR A 162 1.10 11.17 -6.67
N TYR A 163 1.78 10.32 -7.45
CA TYR A 163 3.05 9.69 -7.11
C TYR A 163 4.13 9.97 -8.17
N PRO A 164 4.43 11.23 -8.51
CA PRO A 164 5.42 11.55 -9.54
C PRO A 164 6.81 10.95 -9.27
N THR A 165 7.25 10.83 -8.01
CA THR A 165 8.53 10.20 -7.67
C THR A 165 8.54 8.71 -8.04
N GLN A 166 7.47 7.99 -7.72
CA GLN A 166 7.32 6.57 -8.06
C GLN A 166 7.07 6.37 -9.55
N PHE A 167 6.28 7.24 -10.19
CA PHE A 167 6.08 7.19 -11.63
C PHE A 167 7.40 7.32 -12.40
N LYS A 168 8.28 8.24 -11.98
CA LYS A 168 9.64 8.36 -12.55
C LYS A 168 10.45 7.08 -12.32
N ARG A 169 10.42 6.53 -11.10
CA ARG A 169 11.11 5.27 -10.76
C ARG A 169 10.64 4.11 -11.64
N LEU A 170 9.33 3.90 -11.76
CA LEU A 170 8.73 2.78 -12.49
C LEU A 170 9.03 2.85 -13.99
N LYS A 171 9.09 4.05 -14.57
CA LYS A 171 9.51 4.24 -15.96
C LYS A 171 10.96 3.82 -16.22
N LEU A 172 11.82 3.95 -15.22
CA LEU A 172 13.26 3.67 -15.35
C LEU A 172 13.61 2.23 -14.98
N SER A 173 12.78 1.56 -14.18
CA SER A 173 13.08 0.22 -13.65
C SER A 173 12.51 -0.95 -14.47
N ASN A 174 11.87 -0.70 -15.62
CA ASN A 174 11.10 -1.71 -16.38
C ASN A 174 10.10 -2.49 -15.52
N PHE A 175 9.65 -1.92 -14.40
CA PHE A 175 8.73 -2.60 -13.50
C PHE A 175 7.35 -2.68 -14.16
N PRO A 176 6.72 -3.87 -14.21
CA PRO A 176 5.42 -4.04 -14.82
C PRO A 176 4.35 -3.42 -13.92
N PHE A 177 4.02 -2.14 -14.14
CA PHE A 177 2.92 -1.52 -13.42
C PHE A 177 1.60 -2.15 -13.82
N ARG A 178 0.79 -2.48 -12.81
CA ARG A 178 -0.49 -3.17 -12.98
C ARG A 178 -1.60 -2.12 -13.08
N ASP A 179 -1.71 -1.51 -14.25
CA ASP A 179 -2.69 -0.48 -14.59
C ASP A 179 -4.13 -1.01 -14.66
N ARG A 180 -4.32 -2.31 -14.89
CA ARG A 180 -5.63 -2.90 -15.27
C ARG A 180 -6.33 -3.74 -14.21
N GLU A 181 -5.70 -4.07 -13.09
CA GLU A 181 -6.23 -5.06 -12.14
C GLU A 181 -6.09 -4.60 -10.68
N GLU A 182 -7.20 -4.59 -9.94
CA GLU A 182 -7.22 -4.66 -8.48
C GLU A 182 -7.93 -5.92 -8.03
N TYR A 183 -7.47 -6.51 -6.94
CA TYR A 183 -8.01 -7.78 -6.45
C TYR A 183 -8.79 -7.51 -5.17
N LEU A 184 -10.02 -8.02 -5.13
CA LEU A 184 -10.81 -8.12 -3.91
C LEU A 184 -11.02 -9.58 -3.50
N GLU A 185 -10.87 -9.78 -2.20
CA GLU A 185 -11.31 -10.89 -1.34
C GLU A 185 -10.44 -12.15 -1.19
N LEU A 186 -10.06 -12.39 0.08
CA LEU A 186 -10.41 -13.64 0.76
C LEU A 186 -11.69 -13.36 1.58
N SER A 187 -12.72 -14.16 1.39
CA SER A 187 -13.86 -14.26 2.32
C SER A 187 -13.60 -15.38 3.31
#